data_AF-L5N2X2-F1
#
_entry.id   AF-L5N2X2-F1
#
_cell.length_a   1.000
_cell.length_b   1.000
_cell.length_c   1.000
_cell.angle_alpha   90.00
_cell.angle_beta   90.00
_cell.angle_gamma   90.00
#
_symmetry.space_group_name_H-M   'P 1'
#
loop_
_entity.id
_entity.type
_entity.pdbx_description
1 polymer ?
#
loop_
_entity_poly.entity_id
_entity_poly.type
_entity_poly.pdbx_seq_one_letter_code
_entity_poly.pdbx_strand_id
1 'polypeptide(L)' 'LPGDMSGVGNTPTEDLVQMLDRMGVGHGVDFGRIEAAAHDVSDRLGLGLTSHVLAGGTVEGVLDTVAADGEAD' A
#
# COMPACT_ATOMS: atom_id res chain seq x y z
N LEU A 1 -26.12 -6.06 -21.07
CA LEU A 1 -25.02 -6.77 -20.37
C LEU A 1 -25.23 -6.52 -18.88
N PRO A 2 -24.97 -7.50 -17.99
CA PRO A 2 -25.04 -7.22 -16.56
C PRO A 2 -24.05 -6.09 -16.26
N GLY A 3 -24.55 -5.01 -15.66
CA GLY A 3 -23.69 -4.03 -15.00
C GLY A 3 -22.95 -4.70 -13.84
N ASP A 4 -21.78 -4.31 -13.38
CA ASP A 4 -21.15 -3.00 -13.39
C ASP A 4 -19.62 -3.17 -13.32
N MET A 5 -18.97 -3.69 -14.36
CA MET A 5 -17.48 -3.68 -14.40
C MET A 5 -16.91 -2.25 -14.43
N SER A 6 -17.77 -1.23 -14.56
CA SER A 6 -17.46 0.18 -14.32
C SER A 6 -17.07 0.50 -12.86
N GLY A 7 -17.32 -0.40 -11.91
CA GLY A 7 -17.10 -0.16 -10.47
C GLY A 7 -15.74 -0.64 -9.95
N VAL A 8 -14.92 -1.31 -10.76
CA VAL A 8 -13.60 -1.76 -10.33
C VAL A 8 -12.61 -0.64 -10.66
N GLY A 9 -12.15 0.06 -9.63
CA GLY A 9 -11.09 1.06 -9.77
C GLY A 9 -9.79 0.45 -10.31
N ASN A 10 -8.80 1.29 -10.58
CA ASN A 10 -7.47 0.82 -10.95
C ASN A 10 -6.87 -0.04 -9.83
N THR A 11 -5.97 -0.96 -10.19
CA THR A 11 -5.10 -1.60 -9.19
C THR A 11 -4.34 -0.52 -8.42
N PRO A 12 -4.33 -0.57 -7.07
CA PRO A 12 -3.55 0.36 -6.26
C PRO A 12 -2.07 0.33 -6.66
N THR A 13 -1.43 1.50 -6.65
CA THR A 13 -0.03 1.61 -7.12
C THR A 13 0.93 0.88 -6.19
N GLU A 14 0.61 0.88 -4.90
CA GLU A 14 1.33 0.21 -3.82
C GLU A 14 1.32 -1.31 -4.02
N ASP A 15 0.17 -1.88 -4.42
CA ASP A 15 0.03 -3.31 -4.68
C ASP A 15 0.89 -3.73 -5.89
N LEU A 16 0.96 -2.88 -6.93
CA LEU A 16 1.83 -3.10 -8.09
C LEU A 16 3.31 -2.99 -7.74
N VAL A 17 3.70 -1.99 -6.96
CA VAL A 17 5.10 -1.79 -6.53
C VAL A 17 5.57 -2.96 -5.68
N GLN A 18 4.78 -3.39 -4.70
CA GLN A 18 5.11 -4.58 -3.89
C GLN A 18 5.22 -5.85 -4.74
N MET A 19 4.35 -6.01 -5.74
CA MET A 19 4.49 -7.13 -6.67
C MET A 19 5.82 -7.08 -7.43
N LEU A 20 6.23 -5.91 -7.93
CA LEU A 20 7.49 -5.74 -8.65
C LEU A 20 8.70 -6.01 -7.74
N ASP A 21 8.68 -5.53 -6.50
CA ASP A 21 9.71 -5.81 -5.48
C ASP A 21 9.86 -7.31 -5.24
N ARG A 22 8.75 -8.03 -5.04
CA ARG A 22 8.76 -9.50 -4.82
C ARG A 22 9.27 -10.28 -6.03
N MET A 23 9.09 -9.75 -7.23
CA MET A 23 9.64 -10.33 -8.46
C MET A 23 11.10 -9.95 -8.70
N GLY A 24 11.69 -9.09 -7.86
CA GLY A 24 13.05 -8.58 -8.03
C GLY A 24 13.19 -7.63 -9.23
N VAL A 25 12.11 -6.96 -9.63
CA VAL A 25 12.09 -6.02 -10.76
C VAL A 25 12.24 -4.59 -10.23
N GLY A 26 13.39 -3.98 -10.49
CA GLY A 26 13.64 -2.58 -10.11
C GLY A 26 12.71 -1.61 -10.85
N HIS A 27 12.02 -0.74 -10.10
CA HIS A 27 11.03 0.21 -10.63
C HIS A 27 11.34 1.69 -10.30
N GLY A 28 12.36 1.96 -9.47
CA GLY A 28 12.84 3.33 -9.19
C GLY A 28 11.86 4.22 -8.43
N VAL A 29 10.83 3.64 -7.81
CA VAL A 29 9.83 4.37 -7.04
C VAL A 29 10.13 4.26 -5.55
N ASP A 30 9.86 5.34 -4.82
CA ASP A 30 9.97 5.42 -3.36
C ASP A 30 8.63 5.00 -2.74
N PHE A 31 8.61 3.84 -2.08
CA PHE A 31 7.38 3.27 -1.51
C PHE A 31 6.77 4.17 -0.42
N GLY A 32 7.59 4.74 0.48
CA GLY A 32 7.10 5.59 1.56
C GLY A 32 6.45 6.88 1.03
N ARG A 33 6.92 7.41 -0.11
CA ARG A 33 6.24 8.55 -0.77
C ARG A 33 4.91 8.18 -1.39
N ILE A 34 4.78 6.97 -1.95
CA ILE A 34 3.49 6.50 -2.49
C ILE A 34 2.50 6.36 -1.35
N GLU A 35 2.89 5.67 -0.28
CA GLU A 35 2.08 5.47 0.92
C GLU A 35 1.58 6.81 1.49
N ALA A 36 2.49 7.77 1.68
CA ALA A 36 2.11 9.10 2.18
C ALA A 36 1.09 9.82 1.27
N ALA A 37 1.26 9.71 -0.06
CA ALA A 37 0.33 10.30 -1.02
C ALA A 37 -1.04 9.60 -1.01
N ALA A 38 -1.07 8.27 -0.86
CA ALA A 38 -2.29 7.50 -0.78
C ALA A 38 -3.11 7.84 0.46
N HIS A 39 -2.45 8.00 1.61
CA HIS A 39 -3.08 8.47 2.84
C HIS A 39 -3.65 9.89 2.68
N ASP A 40 -2.89 10.86 2.15
CA ASP A 40 -3.40 12.23 1.93
C ASP A 40 -4.65 12.25 1.04
N VAL A 41 -4.62 11.49 -0.06
CA VAL A 41 -5.76 11.40 -0.98
C VAL A 41 -6.96 10.73 -0.31
N SER A 42 -6.74 9.65 0.44
CA SER A 42 -7.81 8.94 1.15
C SER A 42 -8.48 9.82 2.19
N ASP A 43 -7.70 10.55 2.99
CA ASP A 43 -8.18 11.44 4.04
C ASP A 43 -8.99 12.60 3.45
N ARG A 44 -8.52 13.19 2.34
CA ARG A 44 -9.20 14.31 1.68
C ARG A 44 -10.51 13.92 1.02
N LEU A 45 -10.63 12.68 0.56
CA LEU A 45 -11.81 12.19 -0.17
C LEU A 45 -12.75 11.36 0.73
N GLY A 46 -12.31 10.95 1.92
CA GLY A 46 -13.08 10.11 2.83
C GLY A 46 -13.37 8.71 2.28
N LEU A 47 -12.48 8.17 1.43
CA LEU A 47 -12.72 6.94 0.67
C LEU A 47 -12.21 5.67 1.35
N GLY A 48 -11.39 5.79 2.40
CA GLY A 48 -10.64 4.68 2.97
C GLY A 48 -9.55 4.15 2.04
N LEU A 49 -8.67 3.27 2.54
CA LEU A 49 -7.62 2.67 1.73
C LEU A 49 -8.14 1.39 1.07
N THR A 50 -7.91 1.26 -0.24
CA THR A 50 -8.29 0.08 -1.03
C THR A 50 -7.10 -0.82 -1.36
N SER A 51 -5.88 -0.39 -1.04
CA SER A 51 -4.66 -1.19 -1.16
C SER A 51 -4.62 -2.29 -0.12
N HIS A 52 -4.29 -3.51 -0.55
CA HIS A 52 -4.05 -4.63 0.36
C HIS A 52 -2.77 -4.43 1.15
N VAL A 53 -1.76 -3.83 0.53
CA VAL A 53 -0.49 -3.52 1.18
C VAL A 53 -0.68 -2.50 2.29
N LEU A 54 -1.44 -1.42 2.04
CA LEU A 54 -1.68 -0.41 3.07
C LEU A 54 -2.67 -0.88 4.14
N ALA A 55 -3.66 -1.70 3.79
CA ALA A 55 -4.61 -2.24 4.76
C ALA A 55 -4.01 -3.34 5.65
N GLY A 56 -3.07 -4.15 5.11
CA GLY A 56 -2.49 -5.30 5.78
C GLY A 56 -1.05 -5.11 6.28
N GLY A 57 -0.37 -4.04 5.87
CA GLY A 57 1.05 -3.80 6.10
C GLY A 57 1.98 -4.64 5.21
N THR A 58 3.26 -4.26 5.15
CA THR A 58 4.33 -5.08 4.58
C THR A 58 4.95 -5.97 5.66
N VAL A 59 5.60 -7.08 5.27
CA VAL A 59 6.31 -7.94 6.23
C VAL A 59 7.41 -7.15 6.93
N GLU A 60 8.14 -6.34 6.17
CA GLU A 60 9.17 -5.43 6.66
C GLU A 60 8.60 -4.43 7.67
N GLY A 61 7.49 -3.77 7.36
CA GLY A 61 6.86 -2.80 8.26
C GLY A 61 6.34 -3.41 9.56
N VAL A 62 5.84 -4.65 9.51
CA VAL A 62 5.48 -5.41 10.72
C VAL A 62 6.72 -5.72 11.56
N LEU A 63 7.82 -6.16 10.92
CA LEU A 63 9.07 -6.47 11.62
C LEU A 63 9.70 -5.22 12.26
N ASP A 64 9.68 -4.08 11.56
CA ASP A 64 10.18 -2.80 12.08
C ASP A 64 9.37 -2.33 13.29
N THR A 65 8.04 -2.50 13.24
CA THR A 65 7.15 -2.17 14.38
C THR A 65 7.44 -3.06 15.59
N VAL A 66 7.57 -4.37 15.38
CA VAL A 66 7.90 -5.32 16.46
C VAL A 66 9.29 -5.05 17.06
N ALA A 67 10.26 -4.67 16.23
CA ALA A 67 11.59 -4.31 16.70
C ALA A 67 11.56 -3.03 17.55
N ALA A 68 10.82 -2.00 17.14
CA ALA A 68 10.66 -0.76 17.88
C ALA A 68 9.96 -0.97 19.24
N ASP A 69 8.95 -1.84 19.31
CA ASP A 69 8.27 -2.18 20.56
C ASP A 69 9.18 -2.97 21.52
N GLY A 70 10.09 -3.79 21.00
CA GLY A 70 11.04 -4.58 21.80
C GLY A 70 12.23 -3.79 22.37
N GLU A 71 12.51 -2.59 21.86
CA GLU A 71 13.55 -1.69 22.39
C GLU A 71 13.03 -0.75 23.49
N ALA A 72 11.70 -0.73 23.71
CA ALA A 72 11.04 0.11 24.72
C ALA A 72 10.88 -0.57 26.09
N ASP A 73 11.31 -1.83 26.24
CA ASP A 73 11.30 -2.66 27.47
C ASP A 73 12.72 -2.88 28.03
#